data_AF-A0A5C6QVN9-F1
#
_entry.id   AF-A0A5C6QVN9-F1
#
_cell.length_a   1.000
_cell.length_b   1.000
_cell.length_c   1.000
_cell.angle_alpha   90.00
_cell.angle_beta   90.00
_cell.angle_gamma   90.00
#
_symmetry.space_group_name_H-M   'P 1'
#
loop_
_entity.id
_entity.type
_entity.pdbx_description
1 polymer ?
#
loop_
_entity_poly.entity_id
_entity_poly.type
_entity_poly.pdbx_seq_one_letter_code
_entity_poly.pdbx_strand_id
1 'polypeptide(L)'
;MEVWSQDMVDLVEEAYFHFNEDDQGQFTFCAVEGDMDIVVNTRIPELEFSWEGTDDAKHVSGRGKIEFLSPFEGEGIIYIHNGDRSAFSIKRKEQSVPDNVVKFR
;
A
#
# COMPACT_ATOMS: atom_id res chain seq x y z
N MET A 1 2.34 -4.99 10.10
CA MET A 1 3.60 -5.21 9.34
C MET A 1 4.62 -5.86 10.27
N GLU A 2 5.68 -6.49 9.74
CA GLU A 2 6.65 -7.25 10.56
C GLU A 2 7.57 -6.36 11.40
N VAL A 3 8.02 -5.22 10.87
CA VAL A 3 9.08 -4.40 11.48
C VAL A 3 8.52 -3.43 12.52
N TRP A 4 7.30 -2.93 12.31
CA TRP A 4 6.68 -1.90 13.14
C TRP A 4 5.47 -2.45 13.89
N SER A 5 5.26 -1.97 15.12
CA SER A 5 4.05 -2.26 15.88
C SER A 5 2.81 -1.68 15.18
N GLN A 6 1.62 -2.20 15.48
CA GLN A 6 0.39 -1.69 14.87
C GLN A 6 0.19 -0.19 15.12
N ASP A 7 0.43 0.30 16.33
CA ASP A 7 0.34 1.74 16.66
C ASP A 7 1.31 2.61 15.83
N MET A 8 2.45 2.05 15.43
CA MET A 8 3.38 2.74 14.53
C MET A 8 2.92 2.64 13.08
N VAL A 9 2.41 1.49 12.66
CA VAL A 9 1.85 1.31 11.31
C VAL A 9 0.72 2.30 11.05
N ASP A 10 -0.14 2.54 12.05
CA ASP A 10 -1.28 3.47 11.96
C ASP A 10 -0.97 4.88 12.52
N LEU A 11 0.29 5.30 12.52
CA LEU A 11 0.75 6.51 13.22
C LEU A 11 0.08 7.81 12.72
N VAL A 12 0.01 8.00 11.39
CA VAL A 12 -0.59 9.20 10.77
C VAL A 12 -2.08 8.96 10.50
N GLU A 13 -2.40 7.82 9.90
CA GLU A 13 -3.77 7.33 9.67
C GLU A 13 -3.74 5.79 9.58
N GLU A 14 -4.92 5.17 9.48
CA GLU A 14 -5.01 3.71 9.29
C GLU A 14 -4.27 3.30 8.01
N ALA A 15 -3.28 2.42 8.14
CA ALA A 15 -2.46 2.02 7.01
C ALA A 15 -3.30 1.32 5.94
N TYR A 16 -3.05 1.68 4.67
CA TYR A 16 -3.78 1.11 3.54
C TYR A 16 -2.91 0.94 2.31
N PHE A 17 -3.38 0.07 1.42
CA PHE A 17 -3.04 0.07 0.01
C PHE A 17 -4.31 0.40 -0.78
N HIS A 18 -4.22 1.36 -1.69
CA HIS A 18 -5.26 1.74 -2.62
C HIS A 18 -4.78 1.43 -4.05
N PHE A 19 -5.60 0.72 -4.81
CA PHE A 19 -5.28 0.29 -6.17
C PHE A 19 -6.20 1.01 -7.16
N ASN A 20 -5.63 1.69 -8.15
CA ASN A 20 -6.35 2.43 -9.20
C ASN A 20 -6.48 1.57 -10.47
N GLU A 21 -7.33 1.99 -11.42
CA GLU A 21 -7.59 1.24 -12.66
C GLU A 21 -6.43 1.29 -13.68
N ASP A 22 -5.49 2.23 -13.56
CA ASP A 22 -4.44 2.52 -14.55
C ASP A 22 -3.04 1.94 -14.19
N ASP A 23 -2.99 0.76 -13.56
CA ASP A 23 -1.72 0.18 -13.05
C ASP A 23 -0.97 1.14 -12.10
N GLN A 24 -1.74 1.93 -11.35
CA GLN A 24 -1.25 2.88 -10.35
C GLN A 24 -1.88 2.55 -8.99
N GLY A 25 -1.30 3.08 -7.92
CA GLY A 25 -1.90 3.00 -6.60
C GLY A 25 -1.22 3.92 -5.61
N GLN A 26 -1.72 3.93 -4.37
CA GLN A 26 -1.09 4.61 -3.26
C GLN A 26 -1.05 3.72 -2.04
N PHE A 27 -0.17 4.00 -1.10
CA PHE A 27 -0.23 3.45 0.24
C PHE A 27 0.18 4.48 1.28
N THR A 28 -0.21 4.20 2.52
CA THR A 28 0.35 4.87 3.70
C THR A 28 0.60 3.86 4.80
N PHE A 29 1.70 4.05 5.55
CA PHE A 29 1.97 3.40 6.83
C PHE A 29 3.03 4.21 7.59
N CYS A 30 3.02 4.20 8.92
CA CYS A 30 3.91 5.06 9.70
C CYS A 30 3.77 6.52 9.27
N ALA A 31 4.88 7.19 8.92
CA ALA A 31 4.90 8.51 8.29
C ALA A 31 5.25 8.44 6.79
N VAL A 32 5.18 7.23 6.21
CA VAL A 32 5.49 6.95 4.81
C VAL A 32 4.21 6.99 3.99
N GLU A 33 4.18 7.88 3.00
CA GLU A 33 3.18 7.92 1.94
C GLU A 33 3.88 7.63 0.62
N GLY A 34 3.26 6.85 -0.27
CA GLY A 34 3.88 6.50 -1.54
C GLY A 34 2.88 6.25 -2.66
N ASP A 35 3.20 6.78 -3.84
CA ASP A 35 2.55 6.45 -5.10
C ASP A 35 3.25 5.24 -5.74
N MET A 36 2.46 4.31 -6.27
CA MET A 36 2.91 3.03 -6.80
C MET A 36 2.73 2.95 -8.32
N ASP A 37 3.76 2.48 -9.00
CA ASP A 37 3.70 1.94 -10.35
C ASP A 37 3.57 0.41 -10.26
N ILE A 38 2.47 -0.15 -10.76
CA ILE A 38 2.10 -1.55 -10.54
C ILE A 38 2.31 -2.38 -11.80
N VAL A 39 2.76 -3.62 -11.62
CA VAL A 39 2.82 -4.65 -12.67
C VAL A 39 2.06 -5.87 -12.18
N VAL A 40 0.92 -6.16 -12.80
CA VAL A 40 0.10 -7.33 -12.48
C VAL A 40 0.62 -8.58 -13.19
N ASN A 41 0.80 -9.66 -12.44
CA ASN A 41 1.17 -10.95 -13.01
C ASN A 41 -0.06 -11.63 -13.64
N THR A 42 0.05 -12.03 -14.91
CA THR A 42 -1.07 -12.64 -15.65
C THR A 42 -1.20 -14.16 -15.45
N ARG A 43 -0.25 -14.79 -14.72
CA ARG A 43 -0.18 -16.25 -14.57
C ARG A 43 -0.44 -16.74 -13.14
N ILE A 44 -0.17 -15.89 -12.15
CA ILE A 44 -0.36 -16.17 -10.72
C ILE A 44 -1.00 -14.95 -10.07
N PRO A 45 -1.72 -15.11 -8.94
CA PRO A 45 -2.38 -14.01 -8.26
C PRO A 45 -1.35 -13.16 -7.49
N GLU A 46 -0.49 -12.45 -8.22
CA GLU A 46 0.58 -11.62 -7.68
C GLU A 46 0.63 -10.28 -8.42
N LEU A 47 1.01 -9.22 -7.73
CA LEU A 47 1.48 -7.98 -8.35
C LEU A 47 2.85 -7.61 -7.79
N GLU A 48 3.64 -6.95 -8.62
CA GLU A 48 4.87 -6.25 -8.23
C GLU A 48 4.64 -4.75 -8.36
N PHE A 49 5.40 -3.94 -7.62
CA PHE A 49 5.32 -2.49 -7.76
C PHE A 49 6.66 -1.81 -7.46
N SER A 50 6.95 -0.71 -8.14
CA SER A 50 7.87 0.32 -7.65
C SER A 50 7.07 1.46 -7.03
N TRP A 51 7.70 2.26 -6.18
CA TRP A 51 7.03 3.40 -5.57
C TRP A 51 7.99 4.54 -5.24
N GLU A 52 7.45 5.75 -5.18
CA GLU A 52 8.12 6.94 -4.66
C GLU A 52 7.19 7.74 -3.75
N GLY A 53 7.75 8.53 -2.84
CA GLY A 53 6.95 9.31 -1.91
C GLY A 53 7.79 9.97 -0.82
N THR A 54 7.24 10.08 0.38
CA THR A 54 7.89 10.78 1.50
C THR A 54 7.76 10.04 2.83
N ASP A 55 8.82 10.14 3.64
CA ASP A 55 8.86 9.76 5.07
C ASP A 55 9.23 11.01 5.87
N ASP A 56 8.27 11.61 6.60
CA ASP A 56 8.46 12.86 7.33
C ASP A 56 9.15 13.96 6.48
N ALA A 57 8.52 14.28 5.33
CA ALA A 57 9.00 15.23 4.32
C ALA A 57 10.33 14.88 3.61
N LYS A 58 10.97 13.74 3.92
CA LYS A 58 12.13 13.25 3.18
C LYS A 58 11.68 12.37 2.04
N HIS A 59 12.17 12.66 0.83
CA HIS A 59 11.90 11.81 -0.31
C HIS A 59 12.48 10.40 -0.08
N VAL A 60 11.64 9.41 -0.29
CA VAL A 60 11.98 7.98 -0.22
C VAL A 60 11.35 7.27 -1.41
N SER A 61 11.91 6.13 -1.76
CA SER A 61 11.41 5.30 -2.85
C SER A 61 11.68 3.84 -2.57
N GLY A 62 11.13 2.96 -3.38
CA GLY A 62 11.30 1.54 -3.16
C GLY A 62 10.57 0.66 -4.15
N ARG A 63 10.34 -0.57 -3.72
CA ARG A 63 9.60 -1.58 -4.49
C ARG A 63 8.92 -2.57 -3.55
N GLY A 64 8.04 -3.39 -4.08
CA GLY A 64 7.42 -4.46 -3.33
C GLY A 64 6.69 -5.44 -4.23
N LYS A 65 6.06 -6.42 -3.58
CA LYS A 65 5.16 -7.36 -4.22
C LYS A 65 4.08 -7.82 -3.26
N ILE A 66 2.96 -8.25 -3.81
CA ILE A 66 1.82 -8.81 -3.07
C ILE A 66 1.36 -10.07 -3.76
N GLU A 67 1.31 -11.17 -3.02
CA GLU A 67 0.68 -12.43 -3.41
C GLU A 67 -0.71 -12.49 -2.76
N PHE A 68 -1.75 -12.71 -3.57
CA PHE A 68 -3.14 -12.78 -3.11
C PHE A 68 -3.52 -14.24 -2.83
N LEU A 69 -3.80 -14.52 -1.56
CA LEU A 69 -4.30 -15.81 -1.09
C LEU A 69 -5.79 -15.99 -1.43
N SER A 70 -6.52 -14.87 -1.55
CA SER A 70 -7.91 -14.80 -1.98
C SER A 70 -8.23 -13.43 -2.59
N PRO A 71 -9.43 -13.21 -3.15
CA PRO A 71 -9.85 -11.87 -3.59
C PRO A 71 -9.94 -10.81 -2.48
N PHE A 72 -9.77 -11.21 -1.20
CA PHE A 72 -9.96 -10.34 -0.04
C PHE A 72 -8.73 -10.27 0.87
N GLU A 73 -7.71 -11.11 0.66
CA GLU A 73 -6.57 -11.23 1.57
C GLU A 73 -5.29 -11.49 0.77
N GLY A 74 -4.19 -10.88 1.19
CA GLY A 74 -2.89 -11.03 0.56
C GLY A 74 -1.74 -10.86 1.53
N GLU A 75 -0.58 -11.37 1.14
CA GLU A 75 0.68 -11.23 1.84
C GLU A 75 1.69 -10.57 0.92
N GLY A 76 2.55 -9.72 1.47
CA GLY A 76 3.47 -8.95 0.66
C GLY A 76 4.74 -8.60 1.39
N ILE A 77 5.65 -8.02 0.63
CA ILE A 77 6.88 -7.42 1.16
C ILE A 77 7.10 -6.07 0.49
N ILE A 78 7.42 -5.08 1.30
CA ILE A 78 7.84 -3.76 0.84
C ILE A 78 9.31 -3.55 1.18
N TYR A 79 10.03 -2.91 0.26
CA TYR A 79 11.43 -2.53 0.39
C TYR A 79 11.51 -1.02 0.27
N ILE A 80 12.14 -0.37 1.26
CA ILE A 80 12.56 1.03 1.18
C ILE A 80 13.98 1.04 0.61
N HIS A 81 14.21 1.80 -0.45
CA HIS A 81 15.53 1.91 -1.08
C HIS A 81 16.55 2.40 -0.05
N ASN A 82 17.62 1.63 0.16
CA ASN A 82 18.64 1.90 1.16
C ASN A 82 18.10 2.03 2.61
N GLY A 83 16.96 1.39 2.89
CA GLY A 83 16.33 1.35 4.20
C GLY A 83 15.88 -0.06 4.57
N ASP A 84 14.83 -0.12 5.37
CA ASP A 84 14.25 -1.37 5.84
C ASP A 84 13.47 -2.10 4.74
N ARG A 85 13.20 -3.38 4.99
CA ARG A 85 12.17 -4.15 4.30
C ARG A 85 11.23 -4.72 5.35
N SER A 86 9.94 -4.83 5.04
CA SER A 86 8.98 -5.40 5.96
C SER A 86 7.97 -6.28 5.23
N ALA A 87 7.78 -7.50 5.74
CA ALA A 87 6.63 -8.30 5.36
C ALA A 87 5.34 -7.70 5.92
N PHE A 88 4.23 -7.88 5.21
CA PHE A 88 2.92 -7.41 5.62
C PHE A 88 1.81 -8.34 5.14
N SER A 89 0.64 -8.22 5.79
CA SER A 89 -0.59 -8.86 5.35
C SER A 89 -1.64 -7.78 5.15
N ILE A 90 -2.46 -7.92 4.11
CA ILE A 90 -3.56 -7.01 3.81
C ILE A 90 -4.88 -7.76 3.83
N LYS A 91 -5.93 -7.03 4.17
CA LYS A 91 -7.31 -7.48 4.06
C LYS A 91 -8.14 -6.39 3.40
N ARG A 92 -8.94 -6.76 2.40
CA ARG A 92 -9.85 -5.84 1.72
C ARG A 92 -10.86 -5.31 2.72
N LYS A 93 -10.90 -3.99 2.85
CA LYS A 93 -11.94 -3.29 3.60
C LYS A 93 -13.06 -2.93 2.64
N GLU A 94 -14.29 -3.34 2.95
CA GLU A 94 -15.45 -2.86 2.21
C GLU A 94 -15.59 -1.35 2.47
N GLN A 95 -15.53 -0.53 1.42
CA GLN A 95 -15.88 0.88 1.52
C GLN A 95 -17.39 0.98 1.79
N SER A 96 -17.75 1.59 2.92
CA SER A 96 -19.14 1.77 3.33
C SER A 96 -19.80 3.02 2.74
N VAL A 97 -19.18 3.70 1.78
CA VAL A 97 -19.74 4.90 1.14
C VAL A 97 -19.46 4.89 -0.37
N PRO A 98 -20.47 4.99 -1.24
CA PRO A 98 -20.25 5.15 -2.67
C PRO A 98 -19.70 6.56 -2.99
N ASP A 99 -18.81 6.67 -3.98
CA ASP A 99 -18.07 7.88 -4.44
C ASP A 99 -18.92 9.11 -4.80
N ASN A 100 -20.25 8.99 -4.75
CA ASN A 100 -21.23 10.02 -5.09
C ASN A 100 -21.64 10.91 -3.90
N VAL A 101 -20.74 11.15 -2.94
CA VAL A 101 -20.95 12.19 -1.92
C VAL A 101 -20.57 13.57 -2.49
N VAL A 102 -21.57 14.27 -3.04
CA VAL A 102 -21.46 15.70 -3.33
C VAL A 102 -21.58 16.46 -2.01
N LYS A 103 -20.49 17.06 -1.54
CA LYS A 103 -20.54 18.02 -0.42
C LYS A 103 -21.22 19.31 -0.90
N PHE A 104 -22.17 19.81 -0.11
CA PHE A 104 -22.86 21.07 -0.41
C PHE A 104 -21.88 22.26 -0.38
N ARG A 105 -22.17 23.26 -1.22
CA ARG A 105 -21.45 24.55 -1.32
C ARG A 105 -21.47 25.34 -0.02
#